data_AF-K1SS46-F1
#
_entry.id   AF-K1SS46-F1
#
_cell.length_a   1.000
_cell.length_b   1.000
_cell.length_c   1.000
_cell.angle_alpha   90.00
_cell.angle_beta   90.00
_cell.angle_gamma   90.00
#
_symmetry.space_group_name_H-M   'P 1'
#
loop_
_entity.id
_entity.type
_entity.pdbx_description
1 polymer ?
#
loop_
_entity_poly.entity_id
_entity_poly.type
_entity_poly.pdbx_seq_one_letter_code
_entity_poly.pdbx_strand_id
1 'polypeptide(L)'
;LGIFIHWGIYSVPAYGNEWYSRLMYDKKCKEYLYHRKNYGPQNKFGYKDFIPMFKGEKFNADKWLALFKESGAKFVMPVCEHHDGFAMYDTQFNRWNATKMGPCRDVIGEIKSACEKQGLTFCASSHRAEHYFFIEYGKND
;
A
#
# COMPACT_ATOMS: atom_id res chain seq x y z
N LEU A 1 -2.78 -22.94 4.08
CA LEU A 1 -3.46 -21.65 4.26
C LEU A 1 -2.42 -20.54 4.41
N GLY A 2 -2.64 -19.39 3.78
CA GLY A 2 -1.84 -18.20 4.02
C GLY A 2 -2.66 -16.93 3.86
N ILE A 3 -2.11 -15.82 4.34
CA ILE A 3 -2.76 -14.50 4.35
C ILE A 3 -2.02 -13.58 3.40
N PHE A 4 -2.72 -13.07 2.38
CA PHE A 4 -2.20 -12.05 1.46
C PHE A 4 -2.77 -10.68 1.89
N ILE A 5 -1.90 -9.69 2.08
CA ILE A 5 -2.27 -8.35 2.56
C ILE A 5 -1.98 -7.30 1.48
N HIS A 6 -3.03 -6.69 0.96
CA HIS A 6 -2.96 -5.43 0.20
C HIS A 6 -3.21 -4.26 1.15
N TRP A 7 -2.13 -3.65 1.62
CA TRP A 7 -2.17 -2.47 2.48
C TRP A 7 -1.08 -1.49 2.09
N GLY A 8 -1.46 -0.24 1.86
CA GLY A 8 -0.59 0.83 1.40
C GLY A 8 -1.33 2.17 1.32
N ILE A 9 -0.78 3.14 0.58
CA ILE A 9 -1.38 4.48 0.47
C ILE A 9 -2.82 4.41 -0.08
N TYR A 10 -3.08 3.49 -1.02
CA TYR A 10 -4.40 3.27 -1.62
C TYR A 10 -5.48 2.88 -0.58
N SER A 11 -5.08 2.46 0.62
CA SER A 11 -6.01 2.21 1.73
C SER A 11 -6.50 3.49 2.42
N VAL A 12 -5.82 4.64 2.27
CA VAL A 12 -6.23 5.93 2.87
C VAL A 12 -7.59 6.42 2.37
N PRO A 13 -7.85 6.52 1.06
CA PRO A 13 -9.16 6.94 0.57
C PRO A 13 -10.27 5.93 0.86
N ALA A 14 -9.92 4.67 1.15
CA ALA A 14 -10.86 3.59 1.47
C ALA A 14 -12.04 3.48 0.48
N TYR A 15 -11.77 3.71 -0.80
CA TYR A 15 -12.79 3.77 -1.85
C TYR A 15 -12.31 3.07 -3.13
N GLY A 16 -13.21 2.34 -3.78
CA GLY A 16 -12.87 1.54 -4.96
C GLY A 16 -12.08 0.30 -4.57
N ASN A 17 -10.80 0.26 -4.94
CA ASN A 17 -9.87 -0.83 -4.69
C ASN A 17 -8.42 -0.31 -4.66
N GLU A 18 -7.44 -1.21 -4.59
CA GLU A 18 -6.01 -0.90 -4.58
C GLU A 18 -5.49 -0.20 -5.85
N TRP A 19 -6.30 -0.11 -6.90
CA TRP A 19 -6.01 0.65 -8.12
C TRP A 19 -6.47 2.11 -8.05
N TYR A 20 -6.93 2.59 -6.89
CA TYR A 20 -7.37 3.98 -6.72
C TYR A 20 -6.37 5.00 -7.26
N SER A 21 -5.06 4.77 -7.09
CA SER A 21 -3.98 5.63 -7.60
C SER A 21 -3.99 5.86 -9.11
N ARG A 22 -4.56 4.92 -9.88
CA ARG A 22 -4.80 5.01 -11.32
C ARG A 22 -6.20 5.53 -11.61
N LEU A 23 -7.22 4.90 -11.01
CA LEU A 23 -8.62 5.17 -11.34
C LEU A 23 -9.07 6.58 -10.95
N MET A 24 -8.42 7.20 -9.96
CA MET A 24 -8.70 8.59 -9.58
C MET A 24 -8.32 9.61 -10.67
N TYR A 25 -7.57 9.20 -11.70
CA TYR A 25 -7.20 10.04 -12.85
C TYR A 25 -8.02 9.74 -14.12
N ASP A 26 -8.79 8.65 -14.16
CA ASP A 26 -9.64 8.31 -15.30
C ASP A 26 -11.03 8.97 -15.15
N LYS A 27 -11.32 9.94 -16.03
CA LYS A 27 -12.58 10.69 -16.05
C LYS A 27 -13.83 9.81 -16.19
N LYS A 28 -13.68 8.57 -16.67
CA LYS A 28 -14.77 7.59 -16.83
C LYS A 28 -15.04 6.78 -15.57
N CYS A 29 -14.15 6.83 -14.58
CA CYS A 29 -14.23 6.05 -13.36
C CYS A 29 -14.95 6.79 -12.23
N LYS A 30 -15.65 6.04 -11.38
CA LYS A 30 -16.32 6.59 -10.18
C LYS A 30 -15.30 7.17 -9.18
N GLU A 31 -14.09 6.63 -9.15
CA GLU A 31 -12.97 7.07 -8.32
C GLU A 31 -12.55 8.51 -8.65
N TYR A 32 -12.57 8.90 -9.94
CA TYR A 32 -12.31 10.28 -10.35
C TYR A 32 -13.35 11.26 -9.80
N LEU A 33 -14.63 10.92 -9.92
CA LEU A 33 -15.72 11.74 -9.38
C LEU A 33 -15.67 11.81 -7.85
N TYR A 34 -15.45 10.67 -7.19
CA TYR A 34 -15.27 10.60 -5.74
C TYR A 34 -14.07 11.44 -5.29
N HIS A 35 -12.94 11.36 -5.98
CA HIS A 35 -11.75 12.13 -5.65
C HIS A 35 -12.02 13.63 -5.70
N ARG A 36 -12.63 14.11 -6.79
CA ARG A 36 -12.96 15.53 -6.95
C ARG A 36 -13.93 16.04 -5.90
N LYS A 37 -14.90 15.21 -5.50
CA LYS A 37 -15.89 15.57 -4.48
C LYS A 37 -15.27 15.68 -3.08
N ASN A 38 -14.35 14.79 -2.72
CA ASN A 38 -13.85 14.68 -1.34
C ASN A 38 -12.49 15.35 -1.09
N TYR A 39 -11.62 15.44 -2.12
CA TYR A 39 -10.25 15.96 -2.00
C TYR A 39 -9.98 17.14 -2.95
N GLY A 40 -10.80 17.30 -3.99
CA GLY A 40 -10.67 18.37 -4.98
C GLY A 40 -9.99 17.92 -6.27
N PRO A 41 -9.66 18.86 -7.17
CA PRO A 41 -9.08 18.52 -8.46
C PRO A 41 -7.67 17.93 -8.30
N GLN A 42 -7.34 16.95 -9.14
CA GLN A 42 -6.13 16.13 -9.06
C GLN A 42 -4.82 16.92 -9.20
N ASN A 43 -4.87 18.11 -9.81
CA ASN A 43 -3.74 19.02 -9.95
C ASN A 43 -3.49 19.88 -8.69
N LYS A 44 -4.41 19.85 -7.72
CA LYS A 44 -4.27 20.49 -6.39
C LYS A 44 -4.06 19.46 -5.30
N PHE A 45 -4.74 18.31 -5.41
CA PHE A 45 -4.56 17.17 -4.53
C PHE A 45 -4.35 15.92 -5.40
N GLY A 46 -3.12 15.47 -5.55
CA GLY A 46 -2.78 14.26 -6.30
C GLY A 46 -2.61 13.05 -5.38
N TYR A 47 -2.40 11.86 -5.97
CA TYR A 47 -2.25 10.63 -5.19
C TYR A 47 -1.12 10.71 -4.14
N LYS A 48 -0.01 11.39 -4.47
CA LYS A 48 1.11 11.63 -3.54
C LYS A 48 0.68 12.35 -2.25
N ASP A 49 -0.40 13.12 -2.28
CA ASP A 49 -0.83 13.94 -1.14
C ASP A 49 -1.54 13.09 -0.07
N PHE A 50 -1.86 11.83 -0.38
CA PHE A 50 -2.27 10.83 0.62
C PHE A 50 -1.11 10.28 1.47
N ILE A 51 0.14 10.39 1.02
CA ILE A 51 1.31 9.88 1.74
C ILE A 51 1.37 10.36 3.20
N PRO A 52 1.29 11.68 3.52
CA PRO A 52 1.31 12.14 4.90
C PRO A 52 0.09 11.70 5.73
N MET A 53 -0.98 11.25 5.09
CA MET A 53 -2.19 10.72 5.75
C MET A 53 -2.06 9.22 6.05
N PHE A 54 -1.23 8.49 5.30
CA PHE A 54 -0.95 7.08 5.54
C PHE A 54 0.03 6.91 6.71
N LYS A 55 -0.46 7.01 7.95
CA LYS A 55 0.40 6.99 9.16
C LYS A 55 0.53 5.64 9.84
N GLY A 56 -0.43 4.74 9.64
CA GLY A 56 -0.44 3.44 10.33
C GLY A 56 -0.46 3.54 11.85
N GLU A 57 -1.13 4.54 12.43
CA GLU A 57 -1.07 4.87 13.88
C GLU A 57 -1.46 3.70 14.81
N LYS A 58 -2.30 2.78 14.31
CA LYS A 58 -2.75 1.57 15.04
C LYS A 58 -2.12 0.28 14.52
N PHE A 59 -1.20 0.37 13.57
CA PHE A 59 -0.52 -0.80 13.02
C PHE A 59 0.41 -1.42 14.07
N ASN A 60 0.29 -2.73 14.22
CA ASN A 60 1.16 -3.52 15.08
C ASN A 60 1.32 -4.91 14.46
N ALA A 61 2.53 -5.21 13.98
CA ALA A 61 2.83 -6.48 13.33
C ALA A 61 2.53 -7.66 14.27
N ASP A 62 3.04 -7.66 15.50
CA ASP A 62 2.87 -8.78 16.43
C ASP A 62 1.38 -9.13 16.65
N LYS A 63 0.49 -8.13 16.76
CA LYS A 63 -0.97 -8.33 16.87
C LYS A 63 -1.58 -8.94 15.61
N TRP A 64 -1.17 -8.47 14.43
CA TRP A 64 -1.64 -9.04 13.17
C TRP A 64 -1.22 -10.50 13.01
N LEU A 65 0.06 -10.78 13.26
CA LEU A 65 0.60 -12.13 13.10
C LEU A 65 0.02 -13.11 14.12
N ALA A 66 -0.31 -12.65 15.35
CA ALA A 66 -1.00 -13.47 16.34
C ALA A 66 -2.38 -13.90 15.84
N LEU A 67 -3.16 -12.94 15.33
CA LEU A 67 -4.47 -13.21 14.73
C LEU A 67 -4.36 -14.14 13.50
N PHE A 68 -3.37 -13.95 12.64
CA PHE A 68 -3.18 -14.80 11.47
C PHE A 68 -2.75 -16.22 11.85
N LYS A 69 -1.97 -16.38 12.92
CA LYS A 69 -1.64 -17.70 13.45
C LYS A 69 -2.87 -18.41 14.01
N GLU A 70 -3.73 -17.68 14.73
CA GLU A 70 -5.01 -18.19 15.26
C GLU A 70 -5.95 -18.64 14.15
N SER A 71 -5.93 -18.00 12.98
CA SER A 71 -6.71 -18.46 11.81
C SER A 71 -6.16 -19.74 11.15
N GLY A 72 -5.01 -20.24 11.61
CA GLY A 72 -4.35 -21.43 11.08
C GLY A 72 -3.43 -21.14 9.89
N ALA A 73 -3.12 -19.87 9.60
CA ALA A 73 -2.19 -19.52 8.54
C ALA A 73 -0.81 -20.12 8.80
N LYS A 74 -0.13 -20.51 7.71
CA LYS A 74 1.26 -21.01 7.73
C LYS A 74 2.23 -20.05 7.07
N PHE A 75 1.72 -19.14 6.24
CA PHE A 75 2.51 -18.08 5.64
C PHE A 75 1.72 -16.77 5.56
N VAL A 76 2.45 -15.67 5.56
CA VAL A 76 1.92 -14.32 5.40
C VAL A 76 2.69 -13.62 4.30
N MET A 77 1.95 -13.04 3.35
CA MET A 77 2.48 -12.40 2.16
C MET A 77 1.96 -10.96 2.08
N PRO A 78 2.65 -9.94 2.64
CA PRO A 78 2.29 -8.57 2.36
C PRO A 78 2.72 -8.15 0.95
N VAL A 79 1.96 -7.22 0.35
CA VAL A 79 2.46 -6.42 -0.77
C VAL A 79 3.54 -5.48 -0.26
N CYS A 80 4.80 -5.77 -0.61
CA CYS A 80 5.96 -4.96 -0.24
C CYS A 80 6.02 -3.67 -1.06
N GLU A 81 5.56 -3.72 -2.31
CA GLU A 81 5.40 -2.56 -3.19
C GLU A 81 4.31 -2.88 -4.22
N HIS A 82 3.28 -2.04 -4.30
CA HIS A 82 2.18 -2.22 -5.26
C HIS A 82 2.48 -1.47 -6.56
N HIS A 83 1.53 -1.43 -7.50
CA HIS A 83 1.68 -0.67 -8.75
C HIS A 83 1.83 0.85 -8.55
N ASP A 84 1.48 1.37 -7.38
CA ASP A 84 1.61 2.79 -7.06
C ASP A 84 3.06 3.23 -6.79
N GLY A 85 3.99 2.27 -6.67
CA GLY A 85 5.43 2.53 -6.56
C GLY A 85 5.88 2.99 -5.18
N PHE A 86 5.02 2.87 -4.16
CA PHE A 86 5.40 3.18 -2.79
C PHE A 86 5.91 1.93 -2.07
N ALA A 87 7.19 1.94 -1.72
CA ALA A 87 7.82 0.81 -1.04
C ALA A 87 7.47 0.82 0.46
N MET A 88 6.98 -0.31 0.98
CA MET A 88 6.63 -0.47 2.40
C MET A 88 7.84 -0.87 3.28
N TYR A 89 9.05 -0.82 2.72
CA TYR A 89 10.32 -1.25 3.30
C TYR A 89 11.43 -0.21 3.11
N ASP A 90 12.54 -0.33 3.85
CA ASP A 90 13.71 0.54 3.62
C ASP A 90 14.40 0.20 2.30
N THR A 91 14.54 1.19 1.42
CA THR A 91 15.12 1.00 0.10
C THR A 91 15.90 2.24 -0.34
N GLN A 92 17.03 2.00 -1.01
CA GLN A 92 17.84 3.05 -1.62
C GLN A 92 17.42 3.36 -3.06
N PHE A 93 16.54 2.55 -3.67
CA PHE A 93 16.16 2.69 -5.08
C PHE A 93 15.18 3.84 -5.34
N ASN A 94 14.41 4.27 -4.34
CA ASN A 94 13.50 5.40 -4.47
C ASN A 94 13.27 6.10 -3.11
N ARG A 95 12.87 7.38 -3.18
CA ARG A 95 12.54 8.17 -1.98
C ARG A 95 11.13 7.94 -1.44
N TRP A 96 10.26 7.30 -2.23
CA TRP A 96 8.85 7.06 -1.94
C TRP A 96 8.68 5.77 -1.15
N ASN A 97 9.04 5.81 0.14
CA ASN A 97 8.97 4.63 0.98
C ASN A 97 8.50 4.92 2.41
N ALA A 98 7.97 3.89 3.07
CA ALA A 98 7.36 3.96 4.39
C ALA A 98 8.36 4.32 5.50
N THR A 99 9.66 4.13 5.29
CA THR A 99 10.68 4.51 6.29
C THR A 99 10.98 6.00 6.29
N LYS A 100 10.76 6.68 5.16
CA LYS A 100 11.01 8.13 5.00
C LYS A 100 9.73 8.97 5.02
N MET A 101 8.58 8.37 4.75
CA MET A 101 7.31 9.07 4.60
C MET A 101 6.15 8.29 5.22
N GLY A 102 5.04 8.97 5.51
CA GLY A 102 3.82 8.34 6.02
C GLY A 102 4.06 7.67 7.37
N PRO A 103 4.15 6.32 7.47
CA PRO A 103 4.32 5.64 8.76
C PRO A 103 5.68 5.84 9.42
N CYS A 104 6.70 6.31 8.68
CA CYS A 104 8.07 6.52 9.14
C CYS A 104 8.70 5.30 9.85
N ARG A 105 8.46 4.11 9.31
CA ARG A 105 8.92 2.81 9.85
C ARG A 105 9.03 1.76 8.75
N ASP A 106 9.87 0.75 8.97
CA ASP A 106 10.01 -0.39 8.07
C ASP A 106 8.89 -1.42 8.33
N VAL A 107 7.73 -1.19 7.70
CA VAL A 107 6.53 -2.02 7.89
C VAL A 107 6.79 -3.48 7.50
N ILE A 108 7.48 -3.71 6.39
CA ILE A 108 7.77 -5.08 5.92
C ILE A 108 8.80 -5.75 6.83
N GLY A 109 9.84 -5.04 7.25
CA GLY A 109 10.82 -5.53 8.22
C GLY A 109 10.16 -5.96 9.54
N GLU A 110 9.20 -5.18 10.03
CA GLU A 110 8.41 -5.52 11.22
C GLU A 110 7.52 -6.76 11.01
N ILE A 111 6.83 -6.87 9.88
CA ILE A 111 6.00 -8.06 9.56
C ILE A 111 6.88 -9.30 9.46
N LYS A 112 8.01 -9.22 8.75
CA LYS A 112 8.97 -10.33 8.65
C LYS A 112 9.46 -10.77 10.02
N SER A 113 9.88 -9.82 10.86
CA SER A 113 10.35 -10.11 12.22
C SER A 113 9.26 -10.78 13.07
N ALA A 114 8.01 -10.33 12.95
CA ALA A 114 6.89 -10.91 13.68
C ALA A 114 6.51 -12.32 13.16
N CYS A 115 6.60 -12.57 11.85
CA CYS A 115 6.46 -13.91 11.28
C CYS A 115 7.46 -14.89 11.88
N GLU A 116 8.75 -14.50 11.92
CA GLU A 116 9.84 -15.31 12.49
C GLU A 116 9.59 -15.64 13.97
N LYS A 117 9.20 -14.64 14.78
CA LYS A 117 8.86 -14.85 16.20
C LYS A 117 7.71 -15.84 16.39
N GLN A 118 6.76 -15.90 15.46
CA GLN A 118 5.55 -16.69 15.60
C GLN A 118 5.61 -18.06 14.90
N GLY A 119 6.70 -18.34 14.18
CA GLY A 119 6.86 -19.56 13.39
C GLY A 119 5.99 -19.58 12.14
N LEU A 120 5.73 -18.40 11.54
CA LEU A 120 5.04 -18.25 10.26
C LEU A 120 6.06 -18.02 9.15
N THR A 121 5.82 -18.59 7.96
CA THR A 121 6.65 -18.30 6.79
C THR A 121 6.33 -16.91 6.25
N PHE A 122 7.34 -16.06 6.11
CA PHE A 122 7.19 -14.78 5.41
C PHE A 122 7.36 -14.96 3.90
N CYS A 123 6.47 -14.35 3.12
CA CYS A 123 6.56 -14.26 1.66
C CYS A 123 6.51 -12.79 1.24
N ALA A 124 7.19 -12.41 0.16
CA ALA A 124 7.16 -11.05 -0.36
C ALA A 124 6.38 -11.02 -1.68
N SER A 125 5.35 -10.17 -1.78
CA SER A 125 4.76 -9.82 -3.06
C SER A 125 5.23 -8.45 -3.52
N SER A 126 5.56 -8.31 -4.81
CA SER A 126 5.87 -7.02 -5.43
C SER A 126 5.19 -6.94 -6.78
N HIS A 127 4.44 -5.86 -7.00
CA HIS A 127 3.73 -5.59 -8.25
C HIS A 127 4.38 -4.43 -9.02
N ARG A 128 5.60 -4.05 -8.62
CA ARG A 128 6.37 -2.91 -9.13
C ARG A 128 6.63 -2.98 -10.64
N ALA A 129 6.71 -4.17 -11.23
CA ALA A 129 6.99 -4.35 -12.66
C ALA A 129 6.01 -3.55 -13.54
N GLU A 130 4.78 -3.38 -13.08
CA GLU A 130 3.72 -2.71 -13.83
C GLU A 130 3.66 -1.19 -13.58
N HIS A 131 4.41 -0.69 -12.59
CA HIS A 131 4.33 0.71 -12.13
C HIS A 131 4.35 1.74 -13.27
N TYR A 132 5.26 1.55 -14.24
CA TYR A 132 5.47 2.47 -15.34
C TYR A 132 4.19 2.67 -16.17
N PHE A 133 3.61 1.60 -16.72
CA PHE A 133 2.36 1.71 -17.48
C PHE A 133 1.14 1.93 -16.59
N PHE A 134 1.24 1.57 -15.31
CA PHE A 134 0.14 1.70 -14.37
C PHE A 134 -0.22 3.16 -14.10
N ILE A 135 0.80 3.98 -13.81
CA ILE A 135 0.66 5.40 -13.46
C ILE A 135 0.59 6.32 -14.70
N GLU A 136 1.05 5.87 -15.86
CA GLU A 136 0.93 6.65 -17.11
C GLU A 136 -0.48 6.64 -17.72
N TYR A 137 -1.35 5.74 -17.27
CA TYR A 137 -2.72 5.66 -17.78
C TYR A 137 -3.52 6.92 -17.43
N GLY A 138 -4.05 7.58 -18.47
CA GLY A 138 -4.76 8.85 -18.36
C GLY A 138 -3.89 10.10 -18.50
N LYS A 139 -2.56 9.98 -18.68
CA LYS A 139 -1.70 11.15 -19.02
C LYS A 139 -1.80 11.57 -20.49
N ASN A 140 -2.37 10.73 -21.35
CA ASN A 140 -2.44 10.95 -22.80
C ASN A 140 -3.81 11.49 -23.29
N ASP A 141 -4.72 11.87 -22.38
CA ASP A 141 -6.07 12.37 -22.70
C ASP A 141 -6.31 13.84 -22.30
#